data_AF-A0A8S4N8D2-F1
#
_entry.id   AF-A0A8S4N8D2-F1
#
_cell.length_a   1.000
_cell.length_b   1.000
_cell.length_c   1.000
_cell.angle_alpha   90.00
_cell.angle_beta   90.00
_cell.angle_gamma   90.00
#
_symmetry.space_group_name_H-M   'P 1'
#
loop_
_entity.id
_entity.type
_entity.pdbx_description
1 polymer ?
#
loop_
_entity_poly.entity_id
_entity_poly.type
_entity_poly.pdbx_seq_one_letter_code
_entity_poly.pdbx_strand_id
1 'polypeptide(L)'
;MIKHPGELIGQISHDFDDHPQSQTNHISTINLVRFIDKGYPSSVAEYGVDLGAQGRSDVSELLEAGWKGFKSDGRIKKDKISKKLNMTSKIITPKNVKDICKMFNIPKNVGVLKIDIDSYDWDVLKAFLEAGVRADIFSMEYNPVYPPGIHYHMNYTDGFKWTFLSKRPKEKQILYGASLRAWYDLLEPYGYTLIDADWYNTMFVRDKYVDIFGPIPTDVETVWRNGWFERPGRHTQKDLVTKYWLNYPRQEVWATMDTSEVIEEIKRLEKL
;
A
#
# COMPACT_ATOMS: atom_id res chain seq x y z
N MET A 1 18.31 -18.59 -5.97
CA MET A 1 18.18 -17.25 -5.37
C MET A 1 16.69 -17.00 -5.26
N ILE A 2 16.16 -16.87 -4.04
CA ILE A 2 14.73 -16.66 -3.82
C ILE A 2 14.38 -15.30 -4.40
N LYS A 3 13.44 -15.26 -5.33
CA LYS A 3 13.11 -14.01 -6.05
C LYS A 3 11.95 -13.26 -5.41
N HIS A 4 11.14 -13.96 -4.61
CA HIS A 4 9.90 -13.44 -4.06
C HIS A 4 9.62 -14.04 -2.68
N PRO A 5 9.26 -13.25 -1.65
CA PRO A 5 8.96 -13.76 -0.30
C PRO A 5 7.76 -14.73 -0.27
N GLY A 6 6.85 -14.65 -1.25
CA GLY A 6 5.78 -15.65 -1.44
C GLY A 6 6.28 -17.10 -1.59
N GLU A 7 7.47 -17.32 -2.16
CA GLU A 7 8.08 -18.66 -2.26
C GLU A 7 8.40 -19.24 -0.88
N LEU A 8 8.74 -18.39 0.10
CA LEU A 8 9.04 -18.79 1.48
C LEU A 8 7.79 -19.07 2.30
N ILE A 9 6.74 -18.28 2.05
CA ILE A 9 5.47 -18.36 2.78
C ILE A 9 4.61 -19.52 2.26
N GLY A 10 4.98 -20.11 1.12
CA GLY A 10 4.18 -21.14 0.44
C GLY A 10 2.97 -20.58 -0.29
N GLN A 11 3.02 -19.28 -0.62
CA GLN A 11 1.99 -18.54 -1.35
C GLN A 11 2.60 -18.03 -2.65
N ILE A 12 2.61 -18.91 -3.66
CA ILE A 12 3.19 -18.61 -4.98
C ILE A 12 2.15 -17.92 -5.89
N SER A 13 0.87 -17.89 -5.48
CA SER A 13 -0.19 -17.15 -6.14
C SER A 13 -1.33 -16.86 -5.16
N HIS A 14 -1.90 -15.66 -5.23
CA HIS A 14 -3.10 -15.21 -4.57
C HIS A 14 -4.07 -14.66 -5.61
N ASP A 15 -5.37 -14.71 -5.31
CA ASP A 15 -6.41 -14.13 -6.16
C ASP A 15 -7.24 -13.20 -5.28
N PHE A 16 -7.09 -11.90 -5.48
CA PHE A 16 -7.88 -10.91 -4.71
C PHE A 16 -9.34 -10.87 -5.18
N ASP A 17 -9.68 -11.39 -6.38
CA ASP A 17 -10.91 -11.03 -7.08
C ASP A 17 -11.59 -12.15 -7.91
N ASP A 18 -11.26 -13.44 -7.67
CA ASP A 18 -11.78 -14.59 -8.43
C ASP A 18 -11.62 -14.43 -9.97
N HIS A 19 -10.58 -13.72 -10.43
CA HIS A 19 -10.34 -13.47 -11.84
C HIS A 19 -9.05 -14.18 -12.31
N PRO A 20 -9.10 -15.11 -13.29
CA PRO A 20 -7.93 -15.92 -13.65
C PRO A 20 -6.71 -15.14 -14.18
N GLN A 21 -6.88 -13.85 -14.51
CA GLN A 21 -5.81 -12.95 -14.95
C GLN A 21 -5.31 -11.99 -13.84
N SER A 22 -5.91 -12.00 -12.65
CA SER A 22 -5.48 -11.23 -11.46
C SER A 22 -4.61 -12.04 -10.50
N GLN A 23 -4.09 -13.20 -10.94
CA GLN A 23 -3.11 -13.96 -10.15
C GLN A 23 -1.96 -13.03 -9.75
N THR A 24 -1.93 -12.70 -8.46
CA THR A 24 -0.96 -11.84 -7.82
C THR A 24 -0.03 -12.73 -7.01
N ASN A 25 1.24 -12.36 -6.90
CA ASN A 25 2.17 -13.01 -5.98
C ASN A 25 2.17 -12.32 -4.61
N HIS A 26 1.38 -11.25 -4.46
CA HIS A 26 1.28 -10.52 -3.21
C HIS A 26 0.88 -11.45 -2.07
N ILE A 27 1.63 -11.33 -0.99
CA ILE A 27 1.41 -12.13 0.21
C ILE A 27 0.16 -11.60 0.89
N SER A 28 -0.76 -12.47 1.31
CA SER A 28 -1.87 -11.99 2.12
C SER A 28 -1.38 -11.70 3.53
N THR A 29 -1.88 -10.62 4.13
CA THR A 29 -1.43 -10.20 5.46
C THR A 29 -1.61 -11.31 6.52
N ILE A 30 -2.69 -12.11 6.46
CA ILE A 30 -2.88 -13.24 7.38
C ILE A 30 -1.80 -14.33 7.24
N ASN A 31 -1.33 -14.60 6.02
CA ASN A 31 -0.26 -15.58 5.80
C ASN A 31 1.10 -15.02 6.21
N LEU A 32 1.33 -13.72 6.00
CA LEU A 32 2.52 -13.04 6.51
C LEU A 32 2.58 -13.06 8.05
N VAL A 33 1.47 -12.76 8.73
CA VAL A 33 1.35 -12.87 10.19
C VAL A 33 1.68 -14.29 10.65
N ARG A 34 1.07 -15.32 10.03
CA ARG A 34 1.35 -16.74 10.35
C ARG A 34 2.81 -17.12 10.12
N PHE A 35 3.45 -16.56 9.09
CA PHE A 35 4.87 -16.78 8.82
C PHE A 35 5.74 -16.15 9.92
N ILE A 36 5.46 -14.90 10.28
CA ILE A 36 6.15 -14.21 11.37
C ILE A 36 5.96 -14.95 12.70
N ASP A 37 4.75 -15.39 13.03
CA ASP A 37 4.45 -16.11 14.28
C ASP A 37 5.20 -17.44 14.40
N LYS A 38 5.60 -18.09 13.29
CA LYS A 38 6.44 -19.30 13.36
C LYS A 38 7.86 -18.99 13.84
N GLY A 39 8.41 -17.84 13.46
CA GLY A 39 9.75 -17.41 13.88
C GLY A 39 9.75 -16.61 15.18
N TYR A 40 8.70 -15.83 15.42
CA TYR A 40 8.50 -14.95 16.57
C TYR A 40 7.10 -15.15 17.16
N PRO A 41 6.86 -16.23 17.93
CA PRO A 41 5.54 -16.56 18.45
C PRO A 41 4.89 -15.42 19.24
N SER A 42 3.65 -15.07 18.88
CA SER A 42 2.82 -14.07 19.58
C SER A 42 3.47 -12.69 19.67
N SER A 43 4.36 -12.37 18.71
CA SER A 43 5.08 -11.10 18.68
C SER A 43 4.34 -10.00 17.92
N VAL A 44 3.44 -10.39 17.01
CA VAL A 44 2.60 -9.47 16.23
C VAL A 44 1.39 -9.07 17.06
N ALA A 45 1.13 -7.77 17.18
CA ALA A 45 -0.01 -7.29 17.94
C ALA A 45 -1.35 -7.63 17.26
N GLU A 46 -2.32 -8.20 17.98
CA GLU A 46 -3.64 -8.58 17.43
C GLU A 46 -4.61 -7.39 17.27
N TYR A 47 -4.16 -6.36 16.54
CA TYR A 47 -4.95 -5.19 16.20
C TYR A 47 -4.73 -4.80 14.74
N GLY A 48 -5.79 -4.83 13.93
CA GLY A 48 -5.78 -4.42 12.52
C GLY A 48 -6.30 -2.99 12.33
N VAL A 49 -5.63 -2.20 11.49
CA VAL A 49 -6.07 -0.88 11.04
C VAL A 49 -6.23 -0.94 9.53
N ASP A 50 -7.37 -0.50 9.01
CA ASP A 50 -7.68 -0.54 7.56
C ASP A 50 -8.27 0.81 7.11
N LEU A 51 -7.49 1.56 6.35
CA LEU A 51 -7.80 2.92 5.90
C LEU A 51 -8.07 2.88 4.39
N GLY A 52 -9.21 3.42 3.95
CA GLY A 52 -9.68 3.28 2.56
C GLY A 52 -10.53 2.02 2.31
N ALA A 53 -11.07 1.43 3.36
CA ALA A 53 -11.80 0.17 3.30
C ALA A 53 -13.27 0.31 2.85
N GLN A 54 -13.57 0.32 1.56
CA GLN A 54 -14.97 0.29 1.08
C GLN A 54 -15.68 -1.06 1.30
N GLY A 55 -14.92 -2.14 1.52
CA GLY A 55 -15.44 -3.51 1.59
C GLY A 55 -14.55 -4.48 2.37
N ARG A 56 -14.49 -5.73 1.90
CA ARG A 56 -13.57 -6.74 2.42
C ARG A 56 -12.15 -6.40 1.96
N SER A 57 -11.19 -6.61 2.84
CA SER A 57 -9.76 -6.45 2.62
C SER A 57 -9.03 -7.64 3.26
N ASP A 58 -7.73 -7.75 3.03
CA ASP A 58 -6.83 -8.64 3.77
C ASP A 58 -6.90 -8.43 5.30
N VAL A 59 -7.11 -7.19 5.78
CA VAL A 59 -7.32 -6.90 7.21
C VAL A 59 -8.66 -7.46 7.70
N SER A 60 -9.71 -7.52 6.85
CA SER A 60 -10.99 -8.13 7.25
C SER A 60 -10.81 -9.58 7.71
N GLU A 61 -9.90 -10.34 7.09
CA GLU A 61 -9.66 -11.75 7.45
C GLU A 61 -9.07 -11.90 8.85
N LEU A 62 -8.22 -10.95 9.27
CA LEU A 62 -7.69 -10.90 10.64
C LEU A 62 -8.80 -10.59 11.65
N LEU A 63 -9.69 -9.66 11.32
CA LEU A 63 -10.84 -9.32 12.17
C LEU A 63 -11.82 -10.49 12.29
N GLU A 64 -12.05 -11.22 11.19
CA GLU A 64 -12.83 -12.46 11.17
C GLU A 64 -12.17 -13.58 12.00
N ALA A 65 -10.84 -13.61 12.06
CA ALA A 65 -10.06 -14.48 12.93
C ALA A 65 -10.03 -14.03 14.41
N GLY A 66 -10.77 -12.98 14.77
CA GLY A 66 -10.95 -12.53 16.15
C GLY A 66 -10.09 -11.34 16.59
N TRP A 67 -9.28 -10.77 15.68
CA TRP A 67 -8.52 -9.58 16.01
C TRP A 67 -9.43 -8.38 16.31
N LYS A 68 -8.96 -7.51 17.21
CA LYS A 68 -9.56 -6.18 17.32
C LYS A 68 -9.13 -5.34 16.13
N GLY A 69 -9.86 -4.27 15.83
CA GLY A 69 -9.38 -3.35 14.81
C GLY A 69 -10.25 -2.16 14.53
N PHE A 70 -9.71 -1.30 13.68
CA PHE A 70 -10.33 -0.07 13.21
C PHE A 70 -10.40 -0.04 11.68
N LYS A 71 -11.57 0.29 11.13
CA LYS A 71 -11.77 0.48 9.69
C LYS A 71 -12.26 1.89 9.38
N SER A 72 -11.80 2.47 8.29
CA SER A 72 -12.34 3.76 7.86
C SER A 72 -12.30 3.96 6.36
N ASP A 73 -13.36 4.55 5.83
CA ASP A 73 -13.39 5.10 4.48
C ASP A 73 -14.50 6.15 4.37
N GLY A 74 -14.19 7.32 3.80
CA GLY A 74 -15.15 8.40 3.58
C GLY A 74 -16.32 8.05 2.64
N ARG A 75 -16.20 6.96 1.88
CA ARG A 75 -17.13 6.46 0.86
C ARG A 75 -18.11 5.42 1.42
N ILE A 76 -17.87 4.90 2.63
CA ILE A 76 -18.80 3.96 3.30
C ILE A 76 -20.14 4.66 3.55
N LYS A 77 -21.24 4.03 3.12
CA LYS A 77 -22.58 4.49 3.47
C LYS A 77 -22.88 4.20 4.94
N LYS A 78 -23.59 5.11 5.62
CA LYS A 78 -23.87 5.02 7.07
C LYS A 78 -24.55 3.71 7.49
N ASP A 79 -25.42 3.16 6.65
CA ASP A 79 -26.13 1.89 6.88
C ASP A 79 -25.22 0.66 6.80
N LYS A 80 -24.04 0.80 6.21
CA LYS A 80 -23.01 -0.24 6.13
C LYS A 80 -22.00 -0.17 7.28
N ILE A 81 -22.13 0.80 8.19
CA ILE A 81 -21.29 0.88 9.38
C ILE A 81 -21.68 -0.24 10.35
N SER A 82 -20.84 -1.28 10.43
CA SER A 82 -20.97 -2.35 11.41
C SER A 82 -20.89 -1.77 12.83
N LYS A 83 -21.90 -2.05 13.65
CA LYS A 83 -21.89 -1.70 15.08
C LYS A 83 -20.95 -2.58 15.92
N LYS A 84 -20.50 -3.71 15.36
CA LYS A 84 -19.61 -4.67 16.03
C LYS A 84 -18.13 -4.35 15.80
N LEU A 85 -17.81 -3.66 14.70
CA LEU A 85 -16.45 -3.25 14.36
C LEU A 85 -16.26 -1.78 14.68
N ASN A 86 -15.05 -1.41 15.09
CA ASN A 86 -14.70 -0.02 15.32
C ASN A 86 -14.54 0.66 13.96
N MET A 87 -15.62 1.19 13.39
CA MET A 87 -15.63 1.67 12.00
C MET A 87 -16.23 3.06 11.86
N THR A 88 -15.68 3.85 10.93
CA THR A 88 -16.19 5.19 10.64
C THR A 88 -16.19 5.53 9.16
N SER A 89 -17.24 6.24 8.72
CA SER A 89 -17.31 6.85 7.40
C SER A 89 -16.69 8.26 7.36
N LYS A 90 -15.94 8.65 8.39
CA LYS A 90 -15.24 9.95 8.41
C LYS A 90 -14.06 9.88 7.44
N ILE A 91 -13.92 10.90 6.60
CA ILE A 91 -12.72 11.06 5.76
C ILE A 91 -11.51 11.26 6.68
N ILE A 92 -10.53 10.37 6.56
CA ILE A 92 -9.26 10.48 7.28
C ILE A 92 -8.38 11.46 6.53
N THR A 93 -7.80 12.39 7.28
CA THR A 93 -6.84 13.37 6.75
C THR A 93 -5.66 13.47 7.71
N PRO A 94 -4.49 13.93 7.23
CA PRO A 94 -3.31 14.10 8.11
C PRO A 94 -3.62 14.97 9.33
N LYS A 95 -4.54 15.93 9.19
CA LYS A 95 -4.98 16.85 10.25
C LYS A 95 -5.81 16.20 11.35
N ASN A 96 -6.48 15.08 11.06
CA ASN A 96 -7.41 14.46 12.01
C ASN A 96 -6.96 13.09 12.54
N VAL A 97 -5.80 12.57 12.10
CA VAL A 97 -5.27 11.26 12.53
C VAL A 97 -5.17 11.17 14.05
N LYS A 98 -4.62 12.19 14.72
CA LYS A 98 -4.47 12.19 16.20
C LYS A 98 -5.82 12.07 16.92
N ASP A 99 -6.82 12.81 16.44
CA ASP A 99 -8.17 12.79 17.01
C ASP A 99 -8.85 11.44 16.76
N ILE A 100 -8.67 10.86 15.57
CA ILE A 100 -9.20 9.53 15.23
C ILE A 100 -8.56 8.47 16.11
N CYS A 101 -7.23 8.48 16.28
CA CYS A 101 -6.54 7.54 17.15
C CYS A 101 -7.10 7.60 18.59
N LYS A 102 -7.32 8.81 19.11
CA LYS A 102 -7.89 9.00 20.46
C LYS A 102 -9.35 8.57 20.53
N MET A 103 -10.18 8.98 19.58
CA MET A 103 -11.62 8.70 19.56
C MET A 103 -11.92 7.21 19.46
N PHE A 104 -11.15 6.49 18.65
CA PHE A 104 -11.34 5.06 18.42
C PHE A 104 -10.41 4.17 19.26
N ASN A 105 -9.64 4.76 20.20
CA ASN A 105 -8.69 4.04 21.05
C ASN A 105 -7.73 3.15 20.24
N ILE A 106 -7.19 3.68 19.13
CA ILE A 106 -6.21 2.97 18.31
C ILE A 106 -4.92 2.86 19.13
N PRO A 107 -4.41 1.63 19.40
CA PRO A 107 -3.18 1.43 20.14
C PRO A 107 -1.96 2.05 19.45
N LYS A 108 -0.91 2.34 20.23
CA LYS A 108 0.38 2.78 19.67
C LYS A 108 1.11 1.68 18.91
N ASN A 109 0.90 0.42 19.28
CA ASN A 109 1.41 -0.73 18.55
C ASN A 109 0.22 -1.53 17.99
N VAL A 110 0.17 -1.67 16.67
CA VAL A 110 -0.83 -2.47 15.96
C VAL A 110 -0.11 -3.55 15.16
N GLY A 111 -0.77 -4.66 14.85
CA GLY A 111 -0.14 -5.72 14.07
C GLY A 111 -0.06 -5.31 12.62
N VAL A 112 -1.18 -4.88 12.07
CA VAL A 112 -1.29 -4.55 10.65
C VAL A 112 -1.91 -3.19 10.50
N LEU A 113 -1.31 -2.35 9.66
CA LEU A 113 -1.94 -1.15 9.17
C LEU A 113 -1.97 -1.18 7.64
N LYS A 114 -3.18 -1.26 7.08
CA LYS A 114 -3.45 -1.11 5.66
C LYS A 114 -3.87 0.31 5.31
N ILE A 115 -3.36 0.85 4.21
CA ILE A 115 -3.78 2.14 3.65
C ILE A 115 -3.97 2.07 2.13
N ASP A 116 -5.15 2.53 1.69
CA ASP A 116 -5.66 2.43 0.31
C ASP A 116 -6.82 3.42 0.06
N ILE A 117 -6.54 4.70 0.28
CA ILE A 117 -7.48 5.83 0.13
C ILE A 117 -7.57 6.27 -1.35
N ASP A 118 -6.65 5.81 -2.21
CA ASP A 118 -6.44 6.20 -3.60
C ASP A 118 -6.08 7.70 -3.79
N SER A 119 -5.28 8.29 -2.88
CA SER A 119 -4.92 9.72 -2.92
C SER A 119 -3.68 10.09 -2.09
N TYR A 120 -3.86 10.80 -0.97
CA TYR A 120 -2.81 11.36 -0.10
C TYR A 120 -2.41 10.40 1.03
N ASP A 121 -2.39 9.11 0.70
CA ASP A 121 -2.09 7.99 1.59
C ASP A 121 -0.81 8.25 2.39
N TRP A 122 0.22 8.75 1.71
CA TRP A 122 1.53 9.03 2.30
C TRP A 122 1.46 10.02 3.46
N ASP A 123 0.75 11.14 3.29
CA ASP A 123 0.62 12.15 4.34
C ASP A 123 -0.18 11.61 5.54
N VAL A 124 -1.17 10.76 5.29
CA VAL A 124 -1.94 10.11 6.36
C VAL A 124 -1.05 9.15 7.14
N LEU A 125 -0.29 8.30 6.47
CA LEU A 125 0.62 7.37 7.14
C LEU A 125 1.71 8.11 7.93
N LYS A 126 2.28 9.17 7.36
CA LYS A 126 3.22 10.05 8.07
C LYS A 126 2.59 10.62 9.34
N ALA A 127 1.35 11.09 9.29
CA ALA A 127 0.65 11.58 10.47
C ALA A 127 0.39 10.49 11.52
N PHE A 128 0.16 9.22 11.12
CA PHE A 128 0.09 8.08 12.05
C PHE A 128 1.43 7.82 12.74
N LEU A 129 2.53 7.83 11.98
CA LEU A 129 3.88 7.67 12.50
C LEU A 129 4.24 8.80 13.48
N GLU A 130 3.93 10.05 13.14
CA GLU A 130 4.12 11.22 14.02
C GLU A 130 3.21 11.20 15.25
N ALA A 131 2.03 10.57 15.15
CA ALA A 131 1.17 10.31 16.30
C ALA A 131 1.70 9.17 17.18
N GLY A 132 2.80 8.52 16.81
CA GLY A 132 3.42 7.43 17.56
C GLY A 132 2.77 6.06 17.34
N VAL A 133 1.93 5.92 16.32
CA VAL A 133 1.41 4.60 15.91
C VAL A 133 2.51 3.88 15.13
N ARG A 134 2.70 2.59 15.41
CA ARG A 134 3.67 1.72 14.78
C ARG A 134 2.99 0.39 14.50
N ALA A 135 3.07 -0.08 13.26
CA ALA A 135 2.57 -1.39 12.86
C ALA A 135 3.67 -2.44 12.94
N ASP A 136 3.35 -3.72 13.06
CA ASP A 136 4.31 -4.81 12.80
C ASP A 136 4.48 -5.04 11.29
N ILE A 137 3.40 -4.84 10.55
CA ILE A 137 3.29 -4.96 9.09
C ILE A 137 2.54 -3.74 8.54
N PHE A 138 3.08 -3.10 7.52
CA PHE A 138 2.34 -2.19 6.66
C PHE A 138 1.98 -2.88 5.35
N SER A 139 0.71 -2.80 4.96
CA SER A 139 0.19 -3.24 3.66
C SER A 139 -0.35 -2.00 2.96
N MET A 140 0.17 -1.66 1.78
CA MET A 140 -0.11 -0.35 1.18
C MET A 140 -0.30 -0.46 -0.31
N GLU A 141 -1.19 0.36 -0.87
CA GLU A 141 -1.17 0.61 -2.29
C GLU A 141 -0.02 1.58 -2.63
N TYR A 142 0.75 1.27 -3.67
CA TYR A 142 1.75 2.13 -4.25
C TYR A 142 1.47 2.36 -5.73
N ASN A 143 2.04 3.43 -6.27
CA ASN A 143 1.96 3.78 -7.66
C ASN A 143 3.21 3.28 -8.40
N PRO A 144 3.10 2.18 -9.15
CA PRO A 144 4.24 1.58 -9.82
C PRO A 144 4.65 2.30 -11.11
N VAL A 145 3.89 3.31 -11.56
CA VAL A 145 4.22 4.11 -12.76
C VAL A 145 5.54 4.83 -12.58
N TYR A 146 5.86 5.21 -11.34
CA TYR A 146 7.11 5.90 -11.01
C TYR A 146 8.26 4.90 -10.87
N PRO A 147 9.30 5.01 -11.72
CA PRO A 147 10.48 4.17 -11.59
C PRO A 147 11.19 4.38 -10.24
N PRO A 148 12.03 3.43 -9.84
CA PRO A 148 12.87 3.58 -8.66
C PRO A 148 13.72 4.85 -8.76
N GLY A 149 13.91 5.52 -7.63
CA GLY A 149 14.59 6.82 -7.54
C GLY A 149 13.67 8.04 -7.65
N ILE A 150 12.44 7.88 -8.15
CA ILE A 150 11.45 8.96 -8.16
C ILE A 150 10.66 8.96 -6.86
N HIS A 151 10.94 9.94 -5.99
CA HIS A 151 10.09 10.24 -4.85
C HIS A 151 8.88 11.05 -5.32
N TYR A 152 7.74 10.38 -5.46
CA TYR A 152 6.44 11.01 -5.68
C TYR A 152 5.43 10.57 -4.63
N HIS A 153 4.64 11.51 -4.14
CA HIS A 153 3.37 11.23 -3.47
C HIS A 153 2.38 12.39 -3.72
N MET A 154 1.09 12.07 -3.78
CA MET A 154 0.05 13.08 -3.91
C MET A 154 -0.15 13.79 -2.57
N ASN A 155 0.18 15.09 -2.52
CA ASN A 155 0.01 15.91 -1.32
C ASN A 155 -1.47 16.05 -0.93
N TYR A 156 -1.75 15.98 0.36
CA TYR A 156 -3.04 16.36 0.92
C TYR A 156 -3.30 17.85 0.70
N THR A 157 -4.51 18.18 0.25
CA THR A 157 -5.00 19.56 0.10
C THR A 157 -6.27 19.76 0.91
N ASP A 158 -6.42 20.92 1.53
CA ASP A 158 -7.63 21.21 2.28
C ASP A 158 -8.86 21.23 1.39
N GLY A 159 -9.90 20.53 1.84
CA GLY A 159 -11.12 20.37 1.05
C GLY A 159 -10.96 19.40 -0.13
N PHE A 160 -9.95 18.53 -0.11
CA PHE A 160 -9.78 17.47 -1.10
C PHE A 160 -11.10 16.76 -1.41
N LYS A 161 -11.39 16.60 -2.71
CA LYS A 161 -12.54 15.88 -3.21
C LYS A 161 -12.07 14.66 -3.98
N TRP A 162 -12.36 13.49 -3.43
CA TRP A 162 -12.04 12.24 -4.09
C TRP A 162 -12.77 12.12 -5.42
N THR A 163 -12.03 11.73 -6.46
CA THR A 163 -12.57 11.47 -7.80
C THR A 163 -11.89 10.23 -8.37
N PHE A 164 -12.70 9.35 -8.96
CA PHE A 164 -12.21 8.19 -9.72
C PHE A 164 -11.18 8.64 -10.76
N LEU A 165 -10.03 7.96 -10.81
CA LEU A 165 -8.95 8.28 -11.74
C LEU A 165 -9.41 8.27 -13.20
N SER A 166 -10.29 7.32 -13.57
CA SER A 166 -10.89 7.24 -14.90
C SER A 166 -11.69 8.48 -15.35
N LYS A 167 -12.06 9.37 -14.41
CA LYS A 167 -12.77 10.63 -14.70
C LYS A 167 -11.82 11.83 -14.85
N ARG A 168 -10.53 11.67 -14.53
CA ARG A 168 -9.52 12.73 -14.68
C ARG A 168 -9.00 12.76 -16.14
N PRO A 169 -8.47 13.91 -16.62
CA PRO A 169 -7.70 13.96 -17.86
C PRO A 169 -6.64 12.86 -17.87
N LYS A 170 -6.39 12.23 -19.02
CA LYS A 170 -5.55 11.02 -19.14
C LYS A 170 -4.17 11.22 -18.51
N GLU A 171 -3.58 12.37 -18.79
CA GLU A 171 -2.28 12.82 -18.30
C GLU A 171 -2.21 13.00 -16.78
N LYS A 172 -3.35 13.20 -16.11
CA LYS A 172 -3.46 13.32 -14.65
C LYS A 172 -3.84 12.01 -13.96
N GLN A 173 -4.13 10.95 -14.71
CA GLN A 173 -4.51 9.67 -14.12
C GLN A 173 -3.34 8.99 -13.41
N ILE A 174 -2.10 9.37 -13.72
CA ILE A 174 -0.90 8.88 -13.04
C ILE A 174 -0.58 9.63 -11.73
N LEU A 175 -1.25 10.76 -11.47
CA LEU A 175 -1.03 11.60 -10.29
C LEU A 175 -1.92 11.13 -9.13
N TYR A 176 -1.51 10.03 -8.50
CA TYR A 176 -2.20 9.41 -7.37
C TYR A 176 -1.24 8.65 -6.46
N GLY A 177 -1.68 8.42 -5.22
CA GLY A 177 -0.99 7.57 -4.26
C GLY A 177 0.44 8.03 -4.01
N ALA A 178 1.32 7.05 -3.79
CA ALA A 178 2.75 7.29 -3.61
C ALA A 178 3.59 6.26 -4.37
N SER A 179 4.70 6.72 -4.94
CA SER A 179 5.74 5.87 -5.51
C SER A 179 6.32 4.90 -4.46
N LEU A 180 6.90 3.79 -4.92
CA LEU A 180 7.57 2.85 -4.01
C LEU A 180 8.74 3.51 -3.27
N ARG A 181 9.47 4.43 -3.94
CA ARG A 181 10.54 5.20 -3.32
C ARG A 181 10.03 6.09 -2.19
N ALA A 182 8.88 6.75 -2.37
CA ALA A 182 8.30 7.59 -1.32
C ALA A 182 7.90 6.78 -0.07
N TRP A 183 7.38 5.57 -0.25
CA TRP A 183 7.12 4.65 0.88
C TRP A 183 8.40 4.23 1.59
N TYR A 184 9.43 3.85 0.82
CA TYR A 184 10.74 3.50 1.36
C TYR A 184 11.34 4.64 2.17
N ASP A 185 11.37 5.86 1.62
CA ASP A 185 11.90 7.06 2.28
C ASP A 185 11.15 7.41 3.57
N LEU A 186 9.86 7.09 3.63
CA LEU A 186 9.06 7.33 4.84
C LEU A 186 9.33 6.29 5.92
N LEU A 187 9.45 5.01 5.56
CA LEU A 187 9.40 3.91 6.51
C LEU A 187 10.77 3.43 6.98
N GLU A 188 11.80 3.49 6.14
CA GLU A 188 13.16 3.03 6.50
C GLU A 188 13.70 3.73 7.76
N PRO A 189 13.58 5.07 7.92
CA PRO A 189 14.06 5.76 9.12
C PRO A 189 13.31 5.37 10.40
N TYR A 190 12.17 4.70 10.28
CA TYR A 190 11.35 4.22 11.40
C TYR A 190 11.60 2.74 11.75
N GLY A 191 12.59 2.10 11.12
CA GLY A 191 12.98 0.71 11.39
C GLY A 191 12.08 -0.31 10.71
N TYR A 192 11.79 -0.07 9.43
CA TYR A 192 11.00 -0.95 8.59
C TYR A 192 11.72 -1.28 7.30
N THR A 193 11.59 -2.54 6.90
CA THR A 193 12.20 -3.08 5.69
C THR A 193 11.12 -3.39 4.67
N LEU A 194 11.34 -2.92 3.43
CA LEU A 194 10.57 -3.33 2.26
C LEU A 194 10.84 -4.81 1.99
N ILE A 195 9.79 -5.63 1.97
CA ILE A 195 9.95 -7.07 1.71
C ILE A 195 9.26 -7.51 0.43
N ASP A 196 8.23 -6.78 -0.02
CA ASP A 196 7.40 -7.19 -1.14
C ASP A 196 6.83 -5.98 -1.88
N ALA A 197 6.72 -6.14 -3.19
CA ALA A 197 5.81 -5.37 -4.02
C ALA A 197 5.29 -6.29 -5.10
N ASP A 198 3.99 -6.27 -5.38
CA ASP A 198 3.40 -6.97 -6.50
C ASP A 198 2.17 -6.21 -6.99
N TRP A 199 2.10 -6.00 -8.30
CA TRP A 199 1.12 -5.08 -8.91
C TRP A 199 1.18 -3.71 -8.24
N TYR A 200 0.10 -3.29 -7.59
CA TYR A 200 -0.04 -2.00 -6.91
C TYR A 200 0.10 -2.13 -5.41
N ASN A 201 0.37 -3.31 -4.86
CA ASN A 201 0.50 -3.49 -3.43
C ASN A 201 1.96 -3.66 -3.02
N THR A 202 2.31 -3.15 -1.85
CA THR A 202 3.64 -3.30 -1.25
C THR A 202 3.53 -3.61 0.23
N MET A 203 4.50 -4.36 0.75
CA MET A 203 4.60 -4.70 2.17
C MET A 203 5.91 -4.26 2.78
N PHE A 204 5.80 -3.72 3.99
CA PHE A 204 6.91 -3.45 4.87
C PHE A 204 6.69 -4.16 6.20
N VAL A 205 7.78 -4.66 6.79
CA VAL A 205 7.76 -5.26 8.13
C VAL A 205 8.77 -4.56 9.02
N ARG A 206 8.57 -4.61 10.33
CA ARG A 206 9.61 -4.13 11.26
C ARG A 206 10.90 -4.92 11.08
N ASP A 207 12.03 -4.23 11.21
CA ASP A 207 13.37 -4.83 11.01
C ASP A 207 13.62 -6.07 11.87
N LYS A 208 13.03 -6.11 13.07
CA LYS A 208 13.13 -7.26 13.99
C LYS A 208 12.56 -8.58 13.42
N TYR A 209 11.81 -8.55 12.32
CA TYR A 209 11.26 -9.74 11.67
C TYR A 209 12.02 -10.13 10.39
N VAL A 210 13.02 -9.36 9.95
CA VAL A 210 13.60 -9.53 8.60
C VAL A 210 14.46 -10.80 8.50
N ASP A 211 15.08 -11.23 9.59
CA ASP A 211 15.98 -12.37 9.63
C ASP A 211 15.31 -13.70 9.25
N ILE A 212 14.02 -13.87 9.53
CA ILE A 212 13.27 -15.09 9.20
C ILE A 212 12.96 -15.24 7.70
N PHE A 213 13.11 -14.17 6.91
CA PHE A 213 12.93 -14.25 5.45
C PHE A 213 14.20 -14.77 4.74
N GLY A 214 15.35 -14.82 5.41
CA GLY A 214 16.61 -15.14 4.74
C GLY A 214 16.94 -14.13 3.63
N PRO A 215 17.61 -14.54 2.55
CA PRO A 215 18.04 -13.63 1.49
C PRO A 215 16.90 -13.32 0.51
N ILE A 216 16.08 -12.32 0.83
CA ILE A 216 15.12 -11.70 -0.09
C ILE A 216 15.62 -10.34 -0.58
N PRO A 217 15.20 -9.88 -1.77
CA PRO A 217 15.43 -8.50 -2.18
C PRO A 217 14.71 -7.52 -1.26
N THR A 218 15.40 -6.46 -0.84
CA THR A 218 14.82 -5.40 -0.01
C THR A 218 15.08 -3.99 -0.56
N ASP A 219 15.86 -3.88 -1.64
CA ASP A 219 16.09 -2.62 -2.34
C ASP A 219 14.93 -2.29 -3.29
N VAL A 220 14.64 -0.98 -3.40
CA VAL A 220 13.51 -0.46 -4.18
C VAL A 220 13.58 -0.88 -5.66
N GLU A 221 14.78 -0.91 -6.26
CA GLU A 221 14.95 -1.23 -7.69
C GLU A 221 14.56 -2.68 -7.97
N THR A 222 15.16 -3.62 -7.25
CA THR A 222 14.93 -5.05 -7.46
C THR A 222 13.50 -5.44 -7.12
N VAL A 223 12.96 -4.92 -6.01
CA VAL A 223 11.58 -5.20 -5.60
C VAL A 223 10.58 -4.66 -6.62
N TRP A 224 10.75 -3.42 -7.11
CA TRP A 224 9.90 -2.83 -8.14
C TRP A 224 9.99 -3.60 -9.47
N ARG A 225 11.19 -4.01 -9.88
CA ARG A 225 11.36 -4.79 -11.12
C ARG A 225 10.63 -6.12 -11.03
N ASN A 226 10.86 -6.88 -9.96
CA ASN A 226 10.26 -8.20 -9.79
C ASN A 226 8.74 -8.13 -9.66
N GLY A 227 8.24 -7.16 -8.89
CA GLY A 227 6.83 -6.98 -8.55
C GLY A 227 5.97 -6.30 -9.61
N TRP A 228 6.61 -5.49 -10.45
CA TRP A 228 5.92 -4.72 -11.47
C TRP A 228 6.61 -4.80 -12.82
N PHE A 229 7.80 -4.22 -12.99
CA PHE A 229 8.30 -3.89 -14.33
C PHE A 229 8.62 -5.09 -15.21
N GLU A 230 9.21 -6.13 -14.63
CA GLU A 230 9.58 -7.38 -15.30
C GLU A 230 8.60 -8.50 -14.97
N ARG A 231 7.51 -8.17 -14.28
CA ARG A 231 6.50 -9.11 -13.83
C ARG A 231 5.88 -9.87 -15.03
N PRO A 232 5.85 -11.20 -15.00
CA PRO A 232 5.13 -11.98 -16.00
C PRO A 232 3.66 -11.54 -16.12
N GLY A 233 3.18 -11.40 -17.35
CA GLY A 233 1.79 -11.04 -17.62
C GLY A 233 1.42 -9.56 -17.39
N ARG A 234 2.38 -8.68 -17.07
CA ARG A 234 2.13 -7.23 -16.93
C ARG A 234 1.35 -6.64 -18.12
N HIS A 235 1.72 -7.04 -19.34
CA HIS A 235 1.10 -6.52 -20.58
C HIS A 235 -0.17 -7.28 -21.03
N THR A 236 -0.51 -8.40 -20.41
CA THR A 236 -1.62 -9.26 -20.85
C THR A 236 -2.95 -8.94 -20.19
N GLN A 237 -2.96 -8.13 -19.11
CA GLN A 237 -4.23 -7.71 -18.50
C GLN A 237 -4.97 -6.74 -19.43
N LYS A 238 -6.26 -7.02 -19.65
CA LYS A 238 -7.22 -6.16 -20.37
C LYS A 238 -7.89 -5.12 -19.46
N ASP A 239 -7.31 -4.82 -18.29
CA ASP A 239 -7.91 -3.86 -17.38
C ASP A 239 -7.74 -2.42 -17.87
N LEU A 240 -8.61 -1.53 -17.39
CA LEU A 240 -8.60 -0.10 -17.69
C LEU A 240 -7.21 0.53 -17.47
N VAL A 241 -6.41 -0.06 -16.58
CA VAL A 241 -5.02 0.30 -16.31
C VAL A 241 -4.11 0.14 -17.54
N THR A 242 -4.17 -0.99 -18.26
CA THR A 242 -3.36 -1.21 -19.47
C THR A 242 -3.74 -0.27 -20.60
N LYS A 243 -5.03 0.07 -20.71
CA LYS A 243 -5.55 0.92 -21.79
C LYS A 243 -5.29 2.41 -21.55
N TYR A 244 -5.35 2.87 -20.31
CA TYR A 244 -5.29 4.31 -19.98
C TYR A 244 -4.04 4.73 -19.17
N TRP A 245 -3.46 3.87 -18.34
CA TRP A 245 -2.41 4.24 -17.39
C TRP A 245 -1.01 3.84 -17.88
N LEU A 246 -0.90 2.77 -18.68
CA LEU A 246 0.38 2.38 -19.33
C LEU A 246 0.74 3.25 -20.55
N ASN A 247 -0.21 4.01 -21.09
CA ASN A 247 -0.03 4.69 -22.38
C ASN A 247 0.42 6.15 -22.26
N TYR A 248 0.44 6.74 -21.06
CA TYR A 248 0.89 8.12 -20.91
C TYR A 248 1.43 8.44 -19.50
N PRO A 249 2.73 8.73 -19.36
CA PRO A 249 3.79 8.46 -20.34
C PRO A 249 4.06 6.97 -20.47
N ARG A 250 4.77 6.56 -21.53
CA ARG A 250 5.22 5.17 -21.69
C ARG A 250 6.25 4.88 -20.59
N GLN A 251 5.93 3.95 -19.68
CA GLN A 251 6.77 3.66 -18.52
C GLN A 251 8.18 3.22 -18.92
N GLU A 252 8.34 2.55 -20.07
CA GLU A 252 9.64 2.16 -20.61
C GLU A 252 10.53 3.37 -20.93
N VAL A 253 9.91 4.51 -21.26
CA VAL A 253 10.61 5.78 -21.48
C VAL A 253 11.07 6.33 -20.12
N TRP A 254 10.18 6.46 -19.15
CA TRP A 254 10.55 6.95 -17.81
C TRP A 254 11.60 6.07 -17.11
N ALA A 255 11.53 4.76 -17.26
CA ALA A 255 12.50 3.83 -16.68
C ALA A 255 13.91 3.93 -17.30
N THR A 256 14.06 4.63 -18.42
CA THR A 256 15.34 4.84 -19.11
C THR A 256 15.76 6.32 -19.18
N MET A 257 14.90 7.24 -18.75
CA MET A 257 15.18 8.68 -18.67
C MET A 257 16.00 9.04 -17.43
N ASP A 258 16.64 10.20 -17.47
CA ASP A 258 17.28 10.76 -16.28
C ASP A 258 16.22 11.15 -15.24
N THR A 259 16.52 10.92 -13.95
CA THR A 259 15.62 11.21 -12.83
C THR A 259 15.15 12.67 -12.84
N SER A 260 16.03 13.62 -13.19
CA SER A 260 15.69 15.05 -13.24
C SER A 260 14.67 15.37 -14.33
N GLU A 261 14.78 14.74 -15.50
CA GLU A 261 13.83 14.91 -16.60
C GLU A 261 12.44 14.35 -16.24
N VAL A 262 12.40 13.20 -15.58
CA VAL A 262 11.14 12.62 -15.09
C VAL A 262 10.49 13.55 -14.05
N ILE A 263 11.27 14.13 -13.14
CA ILE A 263 10.78 15.11 -12.15
C ILE A 263 10.21 16.37 -12.83
N GLU A 264 10.87 16.88 -13.86
CA GLU A 264 10.38 18.04 -14.62
C GLU A 264 9.04 17.74 -15.31
N GLU A 265 8.91 16.54 -15.89
CA GLU A 265 7.66 16.11 -16.51
C GLU A 265 6.53 15.99 -15.47
N ILE A 266 6.78 15.41 -14.30
CA ILE A 266 5.80 15.35 -13.21
C ILE A 266 5.32 16.76 -12.83
N LYS A 267 6.24 17.70 -12.63
CA LYS A 267 5.91 19.11 -12.32
C LYS A 267 5.09 19.78 -13.41
N ARG A 268 5.32 19.41 -14.67
CA ARG A 268 4.52 19.90 -15.80
C ARG A 268 3.09 19.36 -15.72
N LEU A 269 2.93 18.07 -15.44
CA LEU A 269 1.63 17.39 -15.33
C LEU A 269 0.80 17.90 -14.15
N GLU A 270 1.42 18.23 -13.02
CA GLU A 270 0.76 18.81 -11.85
C GLU A 270 0.16 20.22 -12.11
N LYS A 271 0.69 20.94 -13.12
CA LYS A 271 0.26 22.31 -13.48
C LYS A 271 -0.82 22.36 -14.55
N LEU A 272 -0.99 21.29 -15.33
CA LEU A 272 -2.11 21.15 -16.27
C LEU A 272 -3.42 21.08 -15.48
#